data_AF-A0A2X3D4D4-F1
#
_entry.id   AF-A0A2X3D4D4-F1
#
_cell.length_a   1.000
_cell.length_b   1.000
_cell.length_c   1.000
_cell.angle_alpha   90.00
_cell.angle_beta   90.00
_cell.angle_gamma   90.00
#
_symmetry.space_group_name_H-M   'P 1'
#
loop_
_entity.id
_entity.type
_entity.pdbx_description
1 polymer ?
#
loop_
_entity_poly.entity_id
_entity_poly.type
_entity_poly.pdbx_seq_one_letter_code
_entity_poly.pdbx_strand_id
1 'polypeptide(L)'
;MANVLVLKSSINGETSLTNQLINEFLAARQAAGHGDRLTEHDLSAMALPTLDRPLFAALRGAVDPQPAIREAVALSDQLIAELKASDLLVIGAPMYNLNVPTDLKKWFDLVARARKPFATPRAGRRGWWRASGRWSSAAAAVFTREKLPTPSRPICARYWG
;
A
#
# COMPACT_ATOMS: atom_id res chain seq x y z
N MET A 1 -12.69 2.40 15.88
CA MET A 1 -12.78 1.55 14.69
C MET A 1 -12.14 2.29 13.53
N ALA A 2 -11.03 1.77 12.99
CA ALA A 2 -10.37 2.31 11.81
C ALA A 2 -10.53 1.34 10.63
N ASN A 3 -10.63 1.86 9.41
CA ASN A 3 -10.49 1.06 8.19
C ASN A 3 -8.99 0.86 7.91
N VAL A 4 -8.52 -0.38 7.96
CA VAL A 4 -7.11 -0.72 7.77
C VAL A 4 -6.93 -1.43 6.44
N LEU A 5 -6.15 -0.83 5.55
CA LEU A 5 -5.71 -1.45 4.31
C LEU A 5 -4.33 -2.08 4.52
N VAL A 6 -4.22 -3.37 4.28
CA VAL A 6 -2.99 -4.16 4.45
C VAL A 6 -2.52 -4.65 3.10
N LEU A 7 -1.28 -4.32 2.74
CA LEU A 7 -0.65 -4.75 1.49
C LEU A 7 0.52 -5.68 1.83
N LYS A 8 0.41 -6.95 1.46
CA LYS A 8 1.49 -7.95 1.54
C LYS A 8 2.11 -8.10 0.15
N SER A 9 3.43 -8.01 0.03
CA SER A 9 4.12 -8.05 -1.28
C SER A 9 5.25 -9.07 -1.37
N SER A 10 5.46 -9.85 -0.32
CA SER A 10 6.50 -10.87 -0.28
C SER A 10 6.11 -12.08 -1.13
N ILE A 11 7.01 -12.50 -2.03
CA ILE A 11 6.83 -13.74 -2.81
C ILE A 11 6.89 -15.01 -1.94
N ASN A 12 7.43 -14.90 -0.72
CA ASN A 12 7.57 -16.02 0.21
C ASN A 12 6.29 -16.35 1.01
N GLY A 13 5.17 -15.66 0.77
CA GLY A 13 3.89 -15.96 1.42
C GLY A 13 3.96 -16.02 2.95
N GLU A 14 3.52 -17.13 3.53
CA GLU A 14 3.48 -17.37 4.99
C GLU A 14 4.87 -17.43 5.65
N THR A 15 5.90 -17.82 4.90
CA THR A 15 7.28 -17.88 5.41
C THR A 15 7.98 -16.51 5.42
N SER A 16 7.28 -15.46 4.98
CA SER A 16 7.81 -14.10 4.94
C SER A 16 7.90 -13.46 6.33
N LEU A 17 9.11 -13.07 6.73
CA LEU A 17 9.33 -12.28 7.94
C LEU A 17 8.54 -10.96 7.92
N THR A 18 8.45 -10.29 6.77
CA THR A 18 7.70 -9.03 6.65
C THR A 18 6.20 -9.26 6.83
N ASN A 19 5.64 -10.37 6.34
CA ASN A 19 4.23 -10.70 6.59
C ASN A 19 3.98 -11.08 8.06
N GLN A 20 4.92 -11.77 8.71
CA GLN A 20 4.85 -12.07 10.15
C GLN A 20 4.80 -10.79 10.99
N LEU A 21 5.66 -9.81 10.69
CA LEU A 21 5.67 -8.50 11.37
C LEU A 21 4.33 -7.75 11.22
N ILE A 22 3.69 -7.84 10.06
CA ILE A 22 2.35 -7.26 9.86
C ILE A 22 1.32 -7.98 10.74
N ASN A 23 1.33 -9.31 10.73
CA ASN A 23 0.39 -10.10 11.52
C ASN A 23 0.55 -9.81 13.02
N GLU A 24 1.79 -9.69 13.52
CA GLU A 24 2.08 -9.29 14.90
C GLU A 24 1.54 -7.89 15.23
N PHE A 25 1.72 -6.93 14.32
CA PHE A 25 1.19 -5.57 14.50
C PHE A 25 -0.34 -5.55 14.58
N LEU A 26 -1.02 -6.29 13.71
CA LEU A 26 -2.48 -6.39 13.71
C LEU A 26 -2.99 -7.10 14.98
N ALA A 27 -2.32 -8.17 15.41
CA ALA A 27 -2.63 -8.87 16.65
C ALA A 27 -2.46 -7.97 17.88
N ALA A 28 -1.39 -7.18 17.93
CA ALA A 28 -1.16 -6.22 19.01
C ALA A 28 -2.26 -5.14 19.06
N ARG A 29 -2.72 -4.67 17.89
CA ARG A 29 -3.84 -3.71 17.82
C ARG A 29 -5.15 -4.32 18.33
N GLN A 30 -5.44 -5.54 17.92
CA GLN A 30 -6.63 -6.27 18.38
C GLN A 30 -6.59 -6.48 19.91
N ALA A 31 -5.44 -6.89 20.45
CA ALA A 31 -5.24 -7.07 21.90
C ALA A 31 -5.39 -5.75 22.69
N ALA A 32 -5.05 -4.62 22.08
CA ALA A 32 -5.28 -3.28 22.64
C ALA A 32 -6.76 -2.81 22.53
N GLY A 33 -7.67 -3.66 22.07
CA GLY A 33 -9.11 -3.38 21.99
C GLY A 33 -9.52 -2.58 20.76
N HIS A 34 -8.67 -2.46 19.73
CA HIS A 34 -9.06 -1.82 18.47
C HIS A 34 -10.00 -2.73 17.66
N GLY A 35 -11.27 -2.36 17.57
CA GLY A 35 -12.23 -2.96 16.62
C GLY A 35 -12.00 -2.43 15.21
N ASP A 36 -10.89 -2.79 14.58
CA ASP A 36 -10.53 -2.34 13.24
C ASP A 36 -11.22 -3.18 12.15
N ARG A 37 -11.58 -2.55 11.02
CA ARG A 37 -12.08 -3.23 9.83
C ARG A 37 -10.93 -3.43 8.85
N LEU A 38 -10.58 -4.68 8.57
CA LEU A 38 -9.44 -5.02 7.73
C LEU A 38 -9.85 -5.22 6.27
N THR A 39 -9.02 -4.73 5.35
CA THR A 39 -9.02 -5.10 3.93
C THR A 39 -7.58 -5.49 3.59
N GLU A 40 -7.36 -6.73 3.21
CA GLU A 40 -6.01 -7.28 2.99
C GLU A 40 -5.85 -7.71 1.53
N HIS A 41 -4.71 -7.34 0.95
CA HIS A 41 -4.30 -7.75 -0.39
C HIS A 41 -2.93 -8.42 -0.35
N ASP A 42 -2.85 -9.64 -0.88
CA ASP A 42 -1.60 -10.24 -1.29
C ASP A 42 -1.30 -9.84 -2.74
N LEU A 43 -0.42 -8.84 -2.89
CA LEU A 43 -0.05 -8.29 -4.18
C LEU A 43 0.63 -9.32 -5.09
N SER A 44 1.29 -10.34 -4.51
CA SER A 44 1.93 -11.40 -5.30
C SER A 44 0.93 -12.35 -5.95
N ALA A 45 -0.28 -12.45 -5.37
CA ALA A 45 -1.36 -13.30 -5.87
C ALA A 45 -2.37 -12.57 -6.78
N MET A 46 -2.39 -11.23 -6.75
CA MET A 46 -3.36 -10.41 -7.49
C MET A 46 -3.17 -10.33 -9.01
N ALA A 47 -2.08 -10.87 -9.54
CA ALA A 47 -1.73 -10.80 -10.98
C ALA A 47 -1.84 -9.37 -11.55
N LEU A 48 -1.28 -8.37 -10.85
CA LEU A 48 -1.39 -6.97 -11.25
C LEU A 48 -0.83 -6.73 -12.67
N PRO A 49 -1.51 -5.90 -13.48
CA PRO A 49 -1.08 -5.59 -14.84
C PRO A 49 0.25 -4.84 -14.83
N THR A 50 1.12 -5.18 -15.79
CA THR A 50 2.36 -4.44 -16.03
C THR A 50 2.05 -3.10 -16.68
N LEU A 51 2.70 -2.05 -16.22
CA LEU A 51 2.56 -0.72 -16.82
C LEU A 51 3.25 -0.68 -18.18
N ASP A 52 2.46 -0.59 -19.25
CA ASP A 52 2.91 -0.39 -20.62
C ASP A 52 2.35 0.93 -21.20
N ARG A 53 2.66 1.21 -22.48
CA ARG A 53 2.25 2.47 -23.11
C ARG A 53 0.73 2.63 -23.23
N PRO A 54 -0.05 1.63 -23.69
CA PRO A 54 -1.51 1.69 -23.71
C PRO A 54 -2.10 1.93 -22.32
N LEU A 55 -1.70 1.14 -21.31
CA LEU A 55 -2.20 1.27 -19.96
C LEU A 55 -1.83 2.63 -19.37
N PHE A 56 -0.60 3.10 -19.56
CA PHE A 56 -0.17 4.41 -19.06
C PHE A 56 -1.00 5.57 -19.65
N ALA A 57 -1.36 5.50 -20.94
CA ALA A 57 -2.23 6.49 -21.57
C ALA A 57 -3.67 6.41 -20.99
N ALA A 58 -4.22 5.20 -20.86
CA ALA A 58 -5.55 4.98 -20.31
C ALA A 58 -5.65 5.44 -18.84
N LEU A 59 -4.60 5.21 -18.04
CA LEU A 59 -4.51 5.68 -16.67
C LEU A 59 -4.58 7.22 -16.56
N ARG A 60 -4.32 7.96 -17.64
CA ARG A 60 -4.40 9.44 -17.72
C ARG A 60 -5.63 9.97 -18.42
N GLY A 61 -6.57 9.09 -18.79
CA GLY A 61 -7.87 9.45 -19.36
C GLY A 61 -8.01 9.18 -20.87
N ALA A 62 -7.04 8.54 -21.52
CA ALA A 62 -7.26 8.02 -22.86
C ALA A 62 -8.29 6.88 -22.82
N VAL A 63 -9.11 6.77 -23.86
CA VAL A 63 -10.05 5.65 -24.02
C VAL A 63 -9.38 4.61 -24.90
N ASP A 64 -9.27 3.39 -24.39
CA ASP A 64 -8.70 2.25 -25.12
C ASP A 64 -9.79 1.19 -25.40
N PRO A 65 -9.92 0.69 -26.65
CA PRO A 65 -10.91 -0.31 -27.01
C PRO A 65 -10.59 -1.72 -26.50
N GLN A 66 -9.39 -1.99 -25.99
CA GLN A 66 -9.03 -3.30 -25.47
C GLN A 66 -9.70 -3.59 -24.11
N PRO A 67 -10.40 -4.73 -23.96
CA PRO A 67 -11.04 -5.10 -22.68
C PRO A 67 -10.07 -5.14 -21.50
N ALA A 68 -8.89 -5.72 -21.69
CA ALA A 68 -7.87 -5.83 -20.64
C ALA A 68 -7.42 -4.46 -20.08
N ILE A 69 -7.33 -3.44 -20.93
CA ILE A 69 -6.96 -2.08 -20.50
C ILE A 69 -8.10 -1.44 -19.71
N ARG A 70 -9.36 -1.64 -20.12
CA ARG A 70 -10.52 -1.16 -19.35
C ARG A 70 -10.63 -1.83 -17.99
N GLU A 71 -10.40 -3.14 -17.93
CA GLU A 71 -10.36 -3.91 -16.67
C GLU A 71 -9.24 -3.42 -15.75
N ALA A 72 -8.04 -3.17 -16.29
CA ALA A 72 -6.92 -2.61 -15.52
C ALA A 72 -7.23 -1.20 -14.98
N VAL A 73 -7.92 -0.36 -15.75
CA VAL A 73 -8.39 0.96 -15.28
C VAL A 73 -9.44 0.82 -14.18
N ALA A 74 -10.38 -0.12 -14.30
CA ALA A 74 -11.39 -0.39 -13.27
C ALA A 74 -10.76 -0.92 -11.98
N LEU A 75 -9.79 -1.85 -12.09
CA LEU A 75 -9.00 -2.32 -10.95
C LEU A 75 -8.26 -1.17 -10.27
N SER A 76 -7.59 -0.31 -11.04
CA SER A 76 -6.94 0.88 -10.50
C SER A 76 -7.93 1.80 -9.77
N ASP A 77 -9.14 1.96 -10.30
CA ASP A 77 -10.18 2.77 -9.68
C ASP A 77 -10.63 2.19 -8.33
N GLN A 78 -10.79 0.87 -8.24
CA GLN A 78 -11.06 0.16 -7.00
C GLN A 78 -9.93 0.34 -5.98
N LEU A 79 -8.67 0.09 -6.36
CA LEU A 79 -7.52 0.21 -5.45
C LEU A 79 -7.37 1.64 -4.90
N ILE A 80 -7.65 2.65 -5.73
CA ILE A 80 -7.66 4.05 -5.30
C ILE A 80 -8.81 4.33 -4.33
N ALA A 81 -9.98 3.72 -4.54
CA ALA A 81 -11.12 3.88 -3.64
C ALA A 81 -10.83 3.25 -2.26
N GLU A 82 -10.27 2.05 -2.22
CA GLU A 82 -9.84 1.37 -0.99
C GLU A 82 -8.78 2.19 -0.24
N LEU A 83 -7.77 2.68 -0.96
CA LEU A 83 -6.74 3.55 -0.40
C LEU A 83 -7.31 4.87 0.15
N LYS A 84 -8.39 5.40 -0.42
CA LYS A 84 -9.05 6.61 0.09
C LYS A 84 -9.95 6.35 1.30
N ALA A 85 -10.53 5.16 1.36
CA ALA A 85 -11.43 4.74 2.42
C ALA A 85 -10.69 4.26 3.68
N SER A 86 -9.39 3.96 3.58
CA SER A 86 -8.57 3.55 4.72
C SER A 86 -8.14 4.74 5.58
N ASP A 87 -8.09 4.51 6.89
CA ASP A 87 -7.54 5.41 7.90
C ASP A 87 -6.08 5.03 8.24
N LEU A 88 -5.74 3.76 8.05
CA LEU A 88 -4.43 3.17 8.28
C LEU A 88 -4.04 2.32 7.07
N LEU A 89 -2.83 2.56 6.55
CA LEU A 89 -2.24 1.77 5.48
C LEU A 89 -1.01 1.05 6.02
N VAL A 90 -1.01 -0.28 5.97
CA VAL A 90 0.10 -1.13 6.39
C VAL A 90 0.68 -1.79 5.15
N ILE A 91 1.97 -1.60 4.89
CA ILE A 91 2.65 -2.14 3.71
C ILE A 91 3.81 -3.03 4.16
N GLY A 92 3.77 -4.30 3.79
CA GLY A 92 4.94 -5.17 3.82
C GLY A 92 5.76 -5.00 2.56
N ALA A 93 7.00 -4.54 2.70
CA ALA A 93 7.90 -4.28 1.58
C ALA A 93 9.27 -4.95 1.82
N PRO A 94 9.38 -6.29 1.67
CA PRO A 94 10.68 -6.95 1.75
C PRO A 94 11.60 -6.42 0.64
N MET A 95 12.90 -6.34 0.94
CA MET A 95 13.87 -5.83 -0.03
C MET A 95 14.42 -6.99 -0.88
N TYR A 96 14.13 -6.97 -2.18
CA TYR A 96 14.72 -7.89 -3.16
C TYR A 96 15.63 -7.10 -4.09
N ASN A 97 16.91 -7.50 -4.19
CA ASN A 97 17.90 -6.84 -5.05
C ASN A 97 17.94 -5.31 -4.87
N LEU A 98 17.98 -4.85 -3.62
CA LEU A 98 18.02 -3.43 -3.23
C LEU A 98 16.78 -2.62 -3.64
N ASN A 99 15.65 -3.27 -3.89
CA ASN A 99 14.39 -2.60 -4.24
C ASN A 99 13.17 -3.28 -3.60
N VAL A 100 12.00 -2.64 -3.70
CA VAL A 100 10.73 -3.24 -3.32
C VAL A 100 10.31 -4.33 -4.32
N PRO A 101 9.42 -5.27 -3.95
CA PRO A 101 8.95 -6.30 -4.87
C PRO A 101 8.22 -5.69 -6.06
N THR A 102 8.35 -6.34 -7.23
CA THR A 102 7.75 -5.85 -8.49
C THR A 102 6.26 -5.59 -8.36
N ASP A 103 5.51 -6.46 -7.69
CA ASP A 103 4.05 -6.28 -7.56
C ASP A 103 3.68 -5.13 -6.63
N LEU A 104 4.51 -4.81 -5.62
CA LEU A 104 4.33 -3.58 -4.85
C LEU A 104 4.56 -2.34 -5.72
N LYS A 105 5.56 -2.37 -6.61
CA LYS A 105 5.79 -1.30 -7.58
C LYS A 105 4.62 -1.16 -8.57
N LYS A 106 4.08 -2.26 -9.08
CA LYS A 106 2.88 -2.24 -9.95
C LYS A 106 1.67 -1.65 -9.22
N TRP A 107 1.47 -1.99 -7.96
CA TRP A 107 0.40 -1.39 -7.15
C TRP A 107 0.56 0.13 -7.07
N PHE A 108 1.77 0.63 -6.80
CA PHE A 108 2.05 2.07 -6.81
C PHE A 108 1.73 2.73 -8.16
N ASP A 109 2.07 2.07 -9.28
CA ASP A 109 1.76 2.58 -10.62
C ASP A 109 0.25 2.72 -10.86
N LEU A 110 -0.55 1.79 -10.32
CA LEU A 110 -2.01 1.82 -10.45
C LEU A 110 -2.67 2.86 -9.56
N VAL A 111 -2.14 3.13 -8.36
CA VAL A 111 -2.77 4.09 -7.44
C VAL A 111 -2.27 5.53 -7.59
N ALA A 112 -1.04 5.73 -8.08
CA ALA A 112 -0.42 7.05 -8.24
C ALA A 112 -0.81 7.74 -9.57
N ARG A 113 -2.11 7.90 -9.82
CA ARG A 113 -2.62 8.52 -11.06
C ARG A 113 -2.64 10.04 -11.00
N ALA A 114 -2.25 10.68 -12.11
CA ALA A 114 -2.48 12.11 -12.32
C ALA A 114 -3.99 12.39 -12.39
N ARG A 115 -4.43 13.57 -11.93
CA ARG A 115 -5.82 14.08 -11.97
C ARG A 115 -6.88 13.36 -11.12
N LYS A 116 -6.60 12.20 -10.51
CA LYS A 116 -7.32 11.82 -9.29
C LYS A 116 -6.70 12.63 -8.14
N PRO A 117 -7.47 13.44 -7.40
CA PRO A 117 -6.88 14.47 -6.55
C PRO A 117 -5.93 13.80 -5.55
N PHE A 118 -4.62 14.07 -5.66
CA PHE A 118 -3.76 14.27 -4.51
C PHE A 118 -4.14 15.64 -4.00
N ALA A 119 -4.88 15.73 -2.89
CA ALA A 119 -5.32 17.01 -2.35
C ALA A 119 -4.10 17.93 -2.30
N THR A 120 -4.12 18.99 -3.09
CA THR A 120 -3.03 19.97 -3.16
C THR A 120 -3.54 21.20 -2.43
N PRO A 121 -3.25 21.40 -1.14
CA PRO A 121 -3.35 22.73 -0.59
C PRO A 121 -2.10 23.48 -1.05
N ARG A 122 -2.34 24.48 -1.91
CA ARG A 122 -1.53 25.69 -2.12
C ARG A 122 -0.31 25.77 -1.18
N ALA A 123 0.90 25.75 -1.77
CA ALA A 123 2.23 25.75 -1.14
C ALA A 123 2.73 24.38 -0.58
N GLY A 124 3.45 23.66 -1.43
CA GLY A 124 4.27 22.49 -1.05
C GLY A 124 3.56 21.15 -1.24
N ARG A 125 4.07 20.30 -2.14
CA ARG A 125 3.55 18.94 -2.43
C ARG A 125 3.43 18.12 -1.13
N ARG A 126 2.22 17.98 -0.59
CA ARG A 126 1.88 17.04 0.50
C ARG A 126 0.89 16.01 -0.05
N GLY A 127 1.23 14.72 0.05
CA GLY A 127 0.34 13.61 -0.31
C GLY A 127 -0.73 13.36 0.75
N TRP A 128 -1.72 12.50 0.45
CA TRP A 128 -2.80 12.09 1.38
C TRP A 128 -2.29 11.43 2.66
N TRP A 129 -1.12 10.82 2.58
CA TRP A 129 -0.54 9.97 3.61
C TRP A 129 0.78 10.57 4.08
N ARG A 130 0.99 10.61 5.39
CA ARG A 130 2.30 10.89 5.98
C ARG A 130 2.96 9.55 6.32
N ALA A 131 4.21 9.40 5.92
CA ALA A 131 5.03 8.29 6.41
C ALA A 131 5.23 8.47 7.92
N SER A 132 4.69 7.52 8.68
CA SER A 132 4.93 7.39 10.11
C SER A 132 5.84 6.18 10.35
N GLY A 133 7.08 6.26 9.87
CA GLY A 133 8.04 5.16 10.00
C GLY A 133 9.36 5.46 9.29
N ARG A 134 10.47 4.91 9.83
CA ARG A 134 11.76 4.85 9.14
C ARG A 134 11.79 3.62 8.25
N TRP A 135 12.29 3.77 7.02
CA TRP A 135 12.63 2.67 6.14
C TRP A 135 13.90 1.98 6.65
N SER A 136 13.88 0.66 6.76
CA SER A 136 15.05 -0.17 7.02
C SER A 136 14.99 -1.43 6.16
N SER A 137 16.12 -2.11 5.98
CA SER A 137 16.33 -3.21 5.03
C SER A 137 15.43 -4.44 5.17
N ALA A 138 14.60 -4.54 6.21
CA ALA A 138 13.60 -5.60 6.43
C ALA A 138 12.13 -5.09 6.50
N ALA A 139 11.88 -3.86 6.02
CA ALA A 139 10.74 -3.05 6.47
C ALA A 139 9.33 -3.57 6.11
N ALA A 140 8.51 -3.70 7.14
CA ALA A 140 7.11 -3.30 7.08
C ALA A 140 7.02 -1.80 7.39
N ALA A 141 6.33 -1.04 6.55
CA ALA A 141 6.10 0.39 6.72
C ALA A 141 4.62 0.63 7.05
N VAL A 142 4.36 1.42 8.11
CA VAL A 142 3.01 1.83 8.52
C VAL A 142 2.81 3.30 8.18
N PHE A 143 1.76 3.58 7.43
CA PHE A 143 1.34 4.92 7.06
C PHE A 143 0.01 5.22 7.73
N THR A 144 -0.03 6.26 8.54
CA THR A 144 -1.24 6.74 9.22
C THR A 144 -1.77 7.98 8.51
N ARG A 145 -3.10 8.11 8.42
CA ARG A 145 -3.71 9.38 8.07
C ARG A 145 -3.64 10.31 9.28
N GLU A 146 -3.53 11.62 9.03
CA GLU A 146 -3.19 12.76 9.90
C GLU A 146 -3.84 12.86 11.31
N LYS A 147 -4.72 11.93 11.72
CA LYS A 147 -5.48 11.96 12.98
C LYS A 147 -5.29 10.78 13.93
N LEU A 148 -4.52 9.75 13.59
CA LEU A 148 -4.27 8.63 14.53
C LEU A 148 -2.93 8.80 15.25
N PRO A 149 -2.85 8.52 16.57
CA PRO A 149 -1.58 8.57 17.29
C PRO A 149 -0.59 7.62 16.62
N THR A 150 0.51 8.20 16.15
CA THR A 150 1.66 7.46 15.65
C THR A 150 2.09 6.41 16.68
N PRO A 151 2.28 5.14 16.31
CA PRO A 151 2.84 4.17 17.25
C PRO A 151 4.21 4.68 17.73
N SER A 152 4.43 4.65 19.04
CA SER A 152 5.63 5.21 19.69
C SER A 152 6.93 4.49 19.32
N ARG A 153 6.85 3.34 18.64
CA ARG A 153 8.01 2.61 18.12
C ARG A 153 7.76 2.20 16.66
N PRO A 154 8.70 2.43 15.73
CA PRO A 154 8.61 1.86 14.39
C PRO A 154 8.67 0.33 14.49
N ILE A 155 7.83 -0.36 13.70
CA ILE A 155 7.78 -1.85 13.60
C ILE A 155 9.18 -2.45 13.33
N CYS A 156 10.06 -1.67 12.71
CA CYS A 156 11.39 -2.08 12.31
C CYS A 156 12.42 -2.29 13.44
N ALA A 157 12.12 -1.97 14.70
CA ALA A 157 13.15 -1.86 15.74
C ALA A 157 13.52 -3.17 16.48
N ARG A 158 13.11 -4.36 16.01
CA ARG A 158 13.25 -5.61 16.80
C ARG A 158 14.12 -6.73 16.23
N TYR A 159 14.72 -6.55 15.05
CA TYR A 159 15.51 -7.61 14.39
C TYR A 159 16.91 -7.14 13.95
N TRP A 160 17.64 -6.49 14.86
CA TRP A 160 19.09 -6.34 14.76
C TRP A 160 19.71 -6.75 16.09
N GLY A 161 20.25 -7.96 16.12
CA GLY A 161 21.21 -8.48 17.09
C GLY A 161 22.39 -9.03 16.30
#